data_AF-A0A2D7SLS0-F1
#
_entry.id   AF-A0A2D7SLS0-F1
#
_cell.length_a   1.000
_cell.length_b   1.000
_cell.length_c   1.000
_cell.angle_alpha   90.00
_cell.angle_beta   90.00
_cell.angle_gamma   90.00
#
_symmetry.space_group_name_H-M   'P 1'
#
loop_
_entity.id
_entity.type
_entity.pdbx_description
1 polymer ?
#
loop_
_entity_poly.entity_id
_entity_poly.type
_entity_poly.pdbx_seq_one_letter_code
_entity_poly.pdbx_strand_id
1 'polypeptide(L)'
;MILIADIVLFFHFCIVVFITFGFVLIPIGYNFNWIWIKNKKLRLLHFGMMIFVTFETILGLSCPLTVLENNLRGINENQLFLSRWITEVIYWDFPSEFFLIIYCLCLGWTFLIWKKYPPIEKND
;
A
#
# COMPACT_ATOMS: atom_id res chain seq x y z
N MET A 1 6.03 -20.23 -12.20
CA MET A 1 4.81 -20.82 -11.61
C MET A 1 3.71 -19.76 -11.67
N ILE A 2 2.93 -19.72 -12.75
CA ILE A 2 2.04 -18.59 -13.09
C ILE A 2 1.08 -18.25 -11.94
N LEU A 3 0.47 -19.27 -11.33
CA LEU A 3 -0.50 -19.09 -10.26
C LEU A 3 0.08 -18.43 -8.99
N ILE A 4 1.35 -18.67 -8.67
CA ILE A 4 1.99 -18.03 -7.50
C ILE A 4 2.29 -16.56 -7.80
N ALA A 5 2.76 -16.23 -9.01
CA ALA A 5 2.99 -14.84 -9.40
C ALA A 5 1.68 -14.03 -9.36
N ASP A 6 0.57 -14.63 -9.81
CA ASP A 6 -0.75 -14.00 -9.74
C ASP A 6 -1.26 -13.81 -8.31
N ILE A 7 -0.96 -14.75 -7.40
CA ILE A 7 -1.24 -14.58 -5.96
C ILE A 7 -0.41 -13.43 -5.36
N VAL A 8 0.87 -13.33 -5.72
CA VAL A 8 1.75 -12.24 -5.26
C VAL A 8 1.22 -10.89 -5.75
N LEU A 9 0.84 -10.80 -7.02
CA LEU A 9 0.25 -9.58 -7.61
C LEU A 9 -1.07 -9.22 -6.93
N PHE A 10 -1.96 -10.19 -6.69
CA PHE A 10 -3.22 -9.94 -5.99
C PHE A 10 -3.00 -9.48 -4.54
N PHE A 11 -2.01 -10.06 -3.86
CA PHE A 11 -1.64 -9.63 -2.52
C PHE A 11 -1.05 -8.21 -2.54
N HIS A 12 -0.20 -7.90 -3.52
CA HIS A 12 0.33 -6.55 -3.73
C HIS A 12 -0.81 -5.55 -3.94
N PHE A 13 -1.78 -5.89 -4.79
CA PHE A 13 -2.98 -5.09 -5.00
C PHE A 13 -3.75 -4.82 -3.70
N CYS A 14 -3.94 -5.83 -2.86
CA CYS A 14 -4.61 -5.67 -1.58
C CYS A 14 -3.86 -4.68 -0.65
N ILE A 15 -2.53 -4.68 -0.67
CA ILE A 15 -1.72 -3.71 0.08
C ILE A 15 -1.95 -2.29 -0.47
N VAL A 16 -1.88 -2.11 -1.79
CA VAL A 16 -2.11 -0.80 -2.44
C VAL A 16 -3.51 -0.28 -2.11
N VAL A 17 -4.54 -1.12 -2.21
CA VAL A 17 -5.92 -0.80 -1.82
C VAL A 17 -5.98 -0.43 -0.34
N PHE A 18 -5.42 -1.24 0.56
CA PHE A 18 -5.44 -0.93 1.99
C PHE A 18 -4.79 0.42 2.32
N ILE A 19 -3.63 0.71 1.71
CA ILE A 19 -2.92 1.97 1.89
C ILE A 19 -3.75 3.15 1.36
N THR A 20 -4.24 3.06 0.13
CA THR A 20 -4.97 4.15 -0.53
C THR A 20 -6.31 4.44 0.16
N PHE A 21 -7.09 3.40 0.47
CA PHE A 21 -8.34 3.56 1.20
C PHE A 21 -8.11 4.05 2.63
N GLY A 22 -7.01 3.68 3.28
CA GLY A 22 -6.69 4.15 4.62
C GLY A 22 -6.61 5.67 4.74
N PHE A 23 -6.14 6.38 3.70
CA PHE A 23 -6.09 7.85 3.72
C PHE A 23 -7.47 8.52 3.85
N VAL A 24 -8.51 7.87 3.32
CA VAL A 24 -9.88 8.39 3.26
C VAL A 24 -10.75 7.79 4.35
N LEU A 25 -10.63 6.48 4.60
CA LEU A 25 -11.42 5.77 5.59
C LEU A 25 -11.06 6.17 7.02
N ILE A 26 -9.79 6.51 7.31
CA ILE A 26 -9.42 6.93 8.67
C ILE A 26 -10.13 8.23 9.10
N PRO A 27 -10.08 9.34 8.35
CA PRO A 27 -10.76 10.57 8.76
C PRO A 27 -12.28 10.44 8.74
N ILE A 28 -12.85 9.75 7.73
CA ILE A 28 -14.30 9.50 7.66
C ILE A 28 -14.74 8.63 8.84
N GLY A 29 -14.11 7.48 9.02
CA GLY A 29 -14.44 6.55 10.08
C GLY A 29 -14.29 7.16 11.48
N TYR A 30 -13.34 8.08 11.66
CA TYR A 30 -13.24 8.81 12.93
C TYR A 30 -14.46 9.73 13.16
N ASN A 31 -14.89 10.49 12.14
CA ASN A 31 -16.08 11.36 12.23
C ASN A 31 -17.37 10.56 12.45
N PHE A 32 -17.49 9.37 11.86
CA PHE A 32 -18.63 8.46 12.04
C PHE A 32 -18.47 7.49 13.23
N ASN A 33 -17.45 7.69 14.09
CA ASN A 33 -17.19 6.87 15.27
C ASN A 33 -17.03 5.36 15.03
N TRP A 34 -16.49 4.95 13.88
CA TRP A 34 -16.18 3.54 13.60
C TRP A 34 -15.08 3.02 14.52
N ILE A 35 -15.42 2.03 15.35
CA ILE A 35 -14.53 1.50 16.40
C ILE A 35 -13.28 0.85 15.80
N TRP A 36 -13.42 0.12 14.69
CA TRP A 36 -12.31 -0.59 14.04
C TRP A 36 -11.23 0.33 13.46
N ILE A 37 -11.61 1.53 13.00
CA ILE A 37 -10.68 2.56 12.48
C ILE A 37 -9.83 3.17 13.61
N LYS A 38 -10.36 3.19 14.84
CA LYS A 38 -9.64 3.69 16.01
C LYS A 38 -8.65 2.66 16.58
N ASN A 39 -8.62 1.44 16.05
CA ASN A 39 -7.70 0.38 16.48
C ASN A 39 -6.24 0.74 16.15
N LYS A 40 -5.41 0.85 17.19
CA LYS A 40 -3.98 1.20 17.08
C LYS A 40 -3.20 0.25 16.16
N LYS A 41 -3.51 -1.05 16.16
CA LYS A 41 -2.81 -2.04 15.31
C LYS A 41 -3.02 -1.77 13.82
N LEU A 42 -4.25 -1.48 13.42
CA LEU A 42 -4.59 -1.15 12.03
C LEU A 42 -3.88 0.13 11.59
N ARG A 43 -3.88 1.15 12.45
CA ARG A 43 -3.22 2.42 12.16
C ARG A 43 -1.70 2.26 12.08
N LEU A 44 -1.08 1.51 12.98
CA LEU A 44 0.36 1.25 12.96
C LEU A 44 0.77 0.46 11.73
N LEU A 45 -0.04 -0.52 11.31
CA LEU A 45 0.18 -1.27 10.08
C LEU A 45 0.15 -0.35 8.85
N HIS A 46 -0.88 0.51 8.74
CA HIS A 46 -1.00 1.50 7.66
C HIS A 46 0.17 2.47 7.62
N PHE A 47 0.49 3.05 8.77
CA PHE A 47 1.62 3.97 8.90
C PHE A 47 2.96 3.31 8.59
N GLY A 48 3.18 2.09 9.11
CA GLY A 48 4.40 1.32 8.88
C GLY A 48 4.59 0.96 7.40
N MET A 49 3.52 0.55 6.71
CA MET A 49 3.58 0.29 5.26
C MET A 49 3.85 1.57 4.46
N MET A 50 3.31 2.72 4.86
CA MET A 50 3.64 3.98 4.21
C MET A 50 5.10 4.38 4.40
N ILE A 51 5.66 4.22 5.60
CA ILE A 51 7.11 4.42 5.82
C ILE A 51 7.91 3.49 4.93
N PHE A 52 7.54 2.21 4.92
CA PHE A 52 8.24 1.18 4.16
C PHE A 52 8.30 1.51 2.66
N VAL A 53 7.17 1.75 2.01
CA VAL A 53 7.10 2.07 0.57
C VAL A 53 7.82 3.39 0.24
N THR A 54 7.71 4.39 1.11
CA THR A 54 8.44 5.67 0.93
C THR A 54 9.95 5.44 0.99
N PHE A 55 10.41 4.63 1.95
CA PHE A 55 11.83 4.34 2.13
C PHE A 55 12.41 3.52 0.96
N GLU A 56 11.68 2.54 0.45
CA GLU A 56 12.07 1.81 -0.76
C GLU A 56 12.28 2.75 -1.94
N THR A 57 11.37 3.70 -2.12
CA THR A 57 11.44 4.69 -3.20
C THR A 57 12.62 5.64 -3.01
N ILE A 58 12.93 6.07 -1.78
CA ILE A 58 14.11 6.88 -1.47
C ILE A 58 15.40 6.14 -1.82
N LEU A 59 15.46 4.83 -1.55
CA LEU A 59 16.62 4.00 -1.88
C LEU A 59 16.69 3.64 -3.37
N GLY A 60 15.72 4.08 -4.19
CA GLY A 60 15.63 3.70 -5.60
C GLY A 60 15.35 2.20 -5.80
N LEU A 61 14.80 1.53 -4.79
CA LEU A 61 14.46 0.12 -4.84
C LEU A 61 13.04 -0.06 -5.37
N SER A 62 12.87 -1.04 -6.25
CA SER A 62 11.53 -1.52 -6.60
C SER A 62 10.91 -2.27 -5.41
N CYS A 63 9.58 -2.22 -5.29
CA CYS A 63 8.85 -2.96 -4.26
C CYS A 63 9.25 -4.45 -4.29
N PRO A 64 9.45 -5.13 -3.15
CA PRO A 64 9.98 -6.49 -3.10
C PRO A 64 8.99 -7.47 -3.71
N LEU A 65 7.70 -7.15 -3.63
CA LEU A 65 6.62 -7.92 -4.26
C LEU A 65 6.71 -7.86 -5.79
N THR A 66 7.07 -6.71 -6.36
CA THR A 66 7.27 -6.57 -7.81
C THR A 66 8.49 -7.35 -8.27
N VAL A 67 9.59 -7.29 -7.52
CA VAL A 67 10.79 -8.09 -7.81
C VAL A 67 10.47 -9.59 -7.71
N LEU A 68 9.75 -10.00 -6.67
CA LEU A 68 9.32 -11.38 -6.46
C LEU A 68 8.38 -11.85 -7.58
N GLU A 69 7.40 -11.04 -7.96
CA GLU A 69 6.49 -11.31 -9.07
C GLU A 69 7.28 -11.54 -10.37
N ASN A 70 8.15 -10.61 -10.73
CA ASN A 70 8.96 -10.69 -11.95
C ASN A 70 9.84 -11.94 -11.97
N ASN A 71 10.46 -12.27 -10.83
CA ASN A 71 11.27 -13.49 -10.70
C ASN A 71 10.43 -14.76 -10.85
N LEU A 72 9.18 -14.77 -10.35
CA LEU A 72 8.28 -15.92 -10.44
C LEU A 72 7.66 -16.11 -11.84
N ARG A 73 7.44 -15.00 -12.57
CA ARG A 73 6.94 -14.98 -13.96
C ARG A 73 8.05 -15.39 -14.95
N GLY A 74 9.29 -14.95 -14.73
CA GLY A 74 10.40 -15.20 -15.66
C GLY A 74 10.08 -14.65 -17.05
N ILE A 75 10.43 -15.39 -18.10
CA ILE A 75 10.19 -15.01 -19.51
C ILE A 75 8.72 -15.28 -19.94
N ASN A 76 7.93 -15.98 -19.11
CA ASN A 76 6.56 -16.33 -19.46
C ASN A 76 5.59 -15.21 -19.06
N GLU A 77 5.10 -14.48 -20.07
CA GLU A 77 4.06 -13.44 -19.91
C GLU A 77 2.63 -13.98 -19.78
N ASN A 78 2.45 -15.28 -19.62
CA ASN A 78 1.13 -15.87 -19.49
C ASN A 78 0.50 -15.44 -18.15
N GLN A 79 -0.37 -14.45 -18.21
CA GLN A 79 -1.07 -13.86 -17.07
C GLN A 79 -2.57 -14.18 -17.16
N LEU A 80 -3.19 -14.44 -16.00
CA LEU A 80 -4.65 -14.52 -15.91
C LEU A 80 -5.27 -13.18 -16.34
N PHE A 81 -6.50 -13.24 -16.87
CA PHE A 81 -7.22 -12.05 -17.33
C PHE A 81 -7.31 -10.98 -16.23
N LEU A 82 -7.62 -11.36 -14.99
CA LEU A 82 -7.69 -10.44 -13.85
C LEU A 82 -6.33 -9.83 -13.50
N SER A 83 -5.26 -10.64 -13.50
CA SER A 83 -3.90 -10.17 -13.25
C SER A 83 -3.50 -9.07 -14.21
N ARG A 84 -3.86 -9.20 -15.49
CA ARG A 84 -3.58 -8.15 -16.49
C ARG A 84 -4.17 -6.80 -16.08
N TRP A 85 -5.44 -6.77 -15.64
CA TRP A 85 -6.05 -5.53 -15.18
C TRP A 85 -5.41 -4.98 -13.91
N ILE A 86 -5.01 -5.87 -12.99
CA ILE A 86 -4.33 -5.45 -11.76
C ILE A 86 -2.96 -4.83 -12.09
N THR A 87 -2.20 -5.42 -13.01
CA THR A 87 -0.92 -4.89 -13.50
C THR A 87 -1.08 -3.47 -14.03
N GLU A 88 -2.07 -3.22 -14.90
CA GLU A 88 -2.35 -1.87 -15.45
C GLU A 88 -2.74 -0.85 -14.38
N VAL A 89 -3.35 -1.30 -13.27
CA VAL A 89 -3.75 -0.41 -12.17
C VAL A 89 -2.55 -0.06 -11.27
N ILE A 90 -1.65 -1.02 -11.02
CA ILE A 90 -0.53 -0.85 -10.07
C ILE A 90 0.70 -0.23 -10.74
N TYR A 91 1.01 -0.65 -11.96
CA TYR A 91 2.26 -0.30 -12.63
C TYR A 91 2.04 0.81 -13.63
N TRP A 92 2.52 2.01 -13.30
CA TRP A 92 2.50 3.17 -14.20
C TRP A 92 3.91 3.56 -14.62
N ASP A 93 4.04 3.96 -15.88
CA ASP A 93 5.30 4.37 -16.49
C ASP A 93 5.62 5.86 -16.19
N PHE A 94 5.79 6.17 -14.90
CA PHE A 94 6.22 7.49 -14.44
C PHE A 94 7.62 7.44 -13.83
N PRO A 95 8.36 8.57 -13.84
CA PRO A 95 9.65 8.65 -13.15
C PRO A 95 9.54 8.33 -11.66
N SER A 96 10.57 7.74 -11.07
CA SER A 96 10.59 7.39 -9.64
C SER A 96 10.44 8.61 -8.73
N GLU A 97 10.87 9.80 -9.19
CA GLU A 97 10.71 11.06 -8.47
C GLU A 97 9.24 11.46 -8.31
N PHE A 98 8.40 11.14 -9.30
CA PHE A 98 6.96 11.39 -9.21
C PHE A 98 6.36 10.59 -8.05
N PHE A 99 6.71 9.30 -7.96
CA PHE A 99 6.30 8.43 -6.86
C PHE A 99 6.89 8.85 -5.53
N LEU A 100 8.14 9.30 -5.50
CA LEU A 100 8.78 9.80 -4.28
C LEU A 100 8.02 10.99 -3.69
N ILE A 101 7.67 11.97 -4.53
CA ILE A 101 6.96 13.18 -4.10
C ILE A 101 5.58 12.79 -3.54
N ILE A 102 4.81 11.99 -4.27
CA ILE A 102 3.46 11.61 -3.82
C ILE A 102 3.51 10.76 -2.53
N TYR A 103 4.48 9.84 -2.40
CA TYR A 103 4.63 9.03 -1.18
C TYR A 103 5.07 9.87 0.01
N CYS A 104 5.95 10.85 -0.17
CA CYS A 104 6.30 11.80 0.90
C CYS A 104 5.09 12.64 1.35
N LEU A 105 4.27 13.12 0.40
CA LEU A 105 3.03 13.84 0.72
C LEU A 105 2.05 12.96 1.47
N CYS A 106 1.85 11.73 1.01
CA CYS A 106 1.01 10.72 1.65
C CYS A 106 1.50 10.35 3.05
N LEU A 107 2.81 10.18 3.26
CA LEU A 107 3.41 9.93 4.56
C LEU A 107 3.20 11.11 5.50
N GLY A 108 3.43 12.34 5.04
CA GLY A 108 3.10 13.55 5.78
C GLY A 108 1.61 13.61 6.16
N TRP A 109 0.72 13.26 5.24
CA TRP A 109 -0.72 13.17 5.48
C TRP A 109 -1.07 12.14 6.56
N THR A 110 -0.47 10.94 6.53
CA THR A 110 -0.68 9.95 7.61
C THR A 110 -0.27 10.46 8.97
N PHE A 111 0.86 11.19 9.06
CA PHE A 111 1.34 11.79 10.29
C PHE A 111 0.37 12.87 10.82
N LEU A 112 -0.15 13.72 9.92
CA LEU A 112 -1.16 14.73 10.25
C LEU A 112 -2.45 14.09 10.78
N ILE A 113 -2.95 13.07 10.09
CA ILE A 113 -4.12 12.30 10.55
C ILE A 113 -3.85 11.66 11.90
N TRP A 114 -2.64 11.14 12.14
CA TRP A 114 -2.29 10.54 13.42
C TRP A 114 -2.34 11.53 14.57
N LYS A 115 -1.83 12.74 14.36
CA LYS A 115 -1.88 13.80 15.36
C LYS A 115 -3.30 14.31 15.59
N LYS A 116 -4.09 14.47 14.53
CA LYS A 116 -5.46 15.03 14.62
C LYS A 116 -6.49 14.04 15.14
N TYR A 117 -6.32 12.76 14.82
CA TYR A 117 -7.26 11.68 15.10
C TYR A 117 -6.53 10.51 15.78
N PRO A 118 -6.11 10.66 17.06
CA PRO A 118 -5.28 9.66 17.74
C PRO A 118 -6.00 8.30 17.84
N PRO A 119 -5.26 7.16 17.78
CA PRO A 119 -5.86 5.86 18.01
C PRO A 119 -6.32 5.75 19.46
N ILE A 120 -7.38 4.98 19.70
CA ILE A 120 -7.77 4.62 21.05
C ILE A 120 -6.94 3.40 21.44
N GLU A 121 -6.15 3.51 22.51
CA GLU A 121 -5.56 2.32 23.15
C GLU A 121 -6.69 1.52 23.78
N LYS A 122 -6.90 0.31 23.27
CA LYS A 122 -7.67 -0.70 23.99
C LYS A 122 -6.78 -1.13 25.15
N ASN A 123 -7.02 -0.54 26.33
CA ASN A 123 -6.49 -1.06 27.58
C ASN A 123 -7.15 -2.44 27.77
N ASP A 124 -6.46 -3.48 27.32
CA ASP A 124 -6.77 -4.86 27.74
C ASP A 124 -6.28 -5.06 29.18
#